data_AF-A0A9E6SNM9-F1
#
_entry.id   AF-A0A9E6SNM9-F1
#
_cell.length_a   1.000
_cell.length_b   1.000
_cell.length_c   1.000
_cell.angle_alpha   90.00
_cell.angle_beta   90.00
_cell.angle_gamma   90.00
#
_symmetry.space_group_name_H-M   'P 1'
#
loop_
_entity.id
_entity.type
_entity.pdbx_description
1 polymer ?
#
loop_
_entity_poly.entity_id
_entity_poly.type
_entity_poly.pdbx_seq_one_letter_code
_entity_poly.pdbx_strand_id
1 'polypeptide(L)'
;MSHHAETERYLEGTGSIVFDHVHRVAYAGYSQRTDPELLAFVSEQLGYTVVGFHATDTENRPIYHTNVLMAIADRYAVVCLEALREHADVTRLRSRLEASDKRVIEITQGQVQQFAGEYAAGMGPCR
;
A
#
# COMPACT_ATOMS: atom_id res chain seq x y z
N MET A 1 -39.47 -4.61 -6.09
CA MET A 1 -38.75 -4.74 -4.80
C MET A 1 -37.75 -5.87 -4.92
N SER A 2 -36.50 -5.50 -5.19
CA SER A 2 -35.30 -6.27 -4.87
C SER A 2 -34.18 -5.24 -4.85
N HIS A 3 -33.69 -4.93 -3.65
CA HIS A 3 -32.63 -3.97 -3.40
C HIS A 3 -31.34 -4.45 -4.08
N HIS A 4 -30.92 -3.79 -5.15
CA HIS A 4 -29.52 -3.85 -5.57
C HIS A 4 -28.76 -2.92 -4.63
N ALA A 5 -28.15 -3.49 -3.60
CA ALA A 5 -27.14 -2.78 -2.82
C ALA A 5 -25.90 -2.66 -3.73
N GLU A 6 -25.87 -1.61 -4.56
CA GLU A 6 -24.69 -1.18 -5.29
C GLU A 6 -23.63 -0.84 -4.24
N THR A 7 -22.77 -1.81 -3.97
CA THR A 7 -21.62 -1.60 -3.11
C THR A 7 -20.64 -0.83 -3.97
N GLU A 8 -20.52 0.48 -3.74
CA GLU A 8 -19.53 1.32 -4.42
C GLU A 8 -18.14 0.75 -4.11
N ARG A 9 -17.56 0.06 -5.10
CA ARG A 9 -16.20 -0.49 -5.01
C ARG A 9 -15.23 0.59 -5.45
N TYR A 10 -14.45 1.11 -4.51
CA TYR A 10 -13.50 2.18 -4.76
C TYR A 10 -12.09 1.63 -5.05
N LEU A 11 -11.48 2.19 -6.09
CA LEU A 11 -10.03 2.21 -6.32
C LEU A 11 -9.62 3.69 -6.35
N GLU A 12 -9.53 4.32 -5.18
CA GLU A 12 -9.20 5.74 -5.10
C GLU A 12 -7.68 5.96 -5.25
N GLY A 13 -7.29 6.43 -6.43
CA GLY A 13 -6.09 7.22 -6.67
C GLY A 13 -4.77 6.45 -6.73
N THR A 14 -3.82 7.06 -7.44
CA THR A 14 -2.41 6.68 -7.65
C THR A 14 -1.60 6.35 -6.39
N GLY A 15 -2.14 6.59 -5.19
CA GLY A 15 -1.47 6.27 -3.92
C GLY A 15 -1.90 4.96 -3.25
N SER A 16 -2.97 4.31 -3.71
CA SER A 16 -3.50 3.06 -3.13
C SER A 16 -2.73 1.82 -3.61
N ILE A 17 -2.05 1.89 -4.75
CA ILE A 17 -1.28 0.80 -5.35
C ILE A 17 0.10 1.32 -5.76
N VAL A 18 1.15 0.56 -5.45
CA VAL A 18 2.51 0.82 -5.93
C VAL A 18 2.89 -0.29 -6.92
N PHE A 19 3.24 0.09 -8.14
CA PHE A 19 3.59 -0.85 -9.20
C PHE A 19 5.10 -1.04 -9.32
N ASP A 20 5.53 -2.29 -9.37
CA ASP A 20 6.83 -2.70 -9.91
C ASP A 20 6.62 -3.17 -11.35
N HIS A 21 6.88 -2.29 -12.29
CA HIS A 21 6.68 -2.57 -13.71
C HIS A 21 7.67 -3.60 -14.25
N VAL A 22 8.86 -3.68 -13.68
CA VAL A 22 9.92 -4.62 -14.11
C VAL A 22 9.53 -6.05 -13.75
N HIS A 23 9.07 -6.26 -12.52
CA HIS A 23 8.72 -7.60 -12.01
C HIS A 23 7.23 -7.91 -12.08
N ARG A 24 6.44 -6.98 -12.62
CA ARG A 24 5.00 -7.12 -12.81
C ARG A 24 4.29 -7.42 -11.49
N VAL A 25 4.57 -6.61 -10.47
CA VAL A 25 3.96 -6.72 -9.13
C VAL A 25 3.17 -5.46 -8.79
N ALA A 26 1.97 -5.63 -8.27
CA ALA A 26 1.15 -4.57 -7.71
C ALA A 26 1.10 -4.75 -6.19
N TYR A 27 1.68 -3.81 -5.46
CA TYR A 27 1.66 -3.79 -4.01
C TYR A 27 0.53 -2.89 -3.52
N ALA A 28 -0.25 -3.36 -2.54
CA ALA A 28 -1.38 -2.57 -2.04
C ALA A 28 -1.69 -2.83 -0.56
N GLY A 29 -1.89 -1.75 0.19
CA GLY A 29 -2.53 -1.78 1.50
C GLY A 29 -4.03 -2.02 1.36
N TYR A 30 -4.52 -3.12 1.92
CA TYR A 30 -5.95 -3.41 1.99
C TYR A 30 -6.62 -2.49 3.00
N SER A 31 -7.68 -1.84 2.52
CA SER A 31 -8.46 -0.90 3.31
C SER A 31 -9.84 -0.74 2.68
N GLN A 32 -10.70 0.08 3.29
CA GLN A 32 -12.01 0.42 2.72
C GLN A 32 -11.90 1.10 1.33
N ARG A 33 -10.70 1.59 0.96
CA ARG A 33 -10.42 2.24 -0.34
C ARG A 33 -9.75 1.34 -1.37
N THR A 34 -9.45 0.09 -1.00
CA THR A 34 -8.79 -0.89 -1.87
C THR A 34 -9.55 -2.21 -1.78
N ASP A 35 -10.52 -2.40 -2.66
CA ASP A 35 -11.25 -3.68 -2.77
C ASP A 35 -10.30 -4.79 -3.27
N PRO A 36 -10.06 -5.87 -2.50
CA PRO A 36 -9.13 -6.92 -2.88
C PRO A 36 -9.57 -7.71 -4.12
N GLU A 37 -10.87 -7.91 -4.33
CA GLU A 37 -11.39 -8.63 -5.50
C GLU A 37 -11.20 -7.81 -6.76
N LEU A 38 -11.53 -6.52 -6.70
CA LEU A 38 -11.36 -5.60 -7.82
C LEU A 38 -9.86 -5.40 -8.14
N LEU A 39 -9.01 -5.27 -7.13
CA LEU A 39 -7.56 -5.19 -7.31
C LEU A 39 -7.01 -6.45 -7.98
N ALA A 40 -7.43 -7.64 -7.54
CA ALA A 40 -7.02 -8.90 -8.12
C ALA A 40 -7.44 -8.99 -9.60
N PHE A 41 -8.71 -8.67 -9.90
CA PHE A 41 -9.23 -8.68 -11.25
C PHE A 41 -8.50 -7.72 -12.19
N VAL A 42 -8.32 -6.45 -11.77
CA VAL A 42 -7.62 -5.45 -12.60
C VAL A 42 -6.15 -5.83 -12.77
N SER A 43 -5.49 -6.31 -11.72
CA SER A 43 -4.08 -6.71 -11.80
C SER A 43 -3.90 -7.91 -12.72
N GLU A 44 -4.80 -8.89 -12.69
CA GLU A 44 -4.77 -10.03 -13.61
C GLU A 44 -4.91 -9.58 -15.07
N GLN A 45 -5.88 -8.72 -15.38
CA GLN A 45 -6.04 -8.18 -16.74
C GLN A 45 -4.83 -7.40 -17.21
N LEU A 46 -4.21 -6.64 -16.31
CA LEU A 46 -3.01 -5.89 -16.60
C LEU A 46 -1.74 -6.74 -16.57
N GLY A 47 -1.80 -8.03 -16.20
CA GLY A 47 -0.68 -8.96 -16.12
C GLY A 47 0.28 -8.68 -14.96
N TYR A 48 -0.26 -8.32 -13.79
CA TYR A 48 0.46 -8.10 -12.53
C TYR A 48 0.07 -9.13 -11.47
N THR A 49 1.03 -9.54 -10.66
CA THR A 49 0.80 -10.30 -9.43
C THR A 49 0.54 -9.35 -8.27
N VAL A 50 -0.52 -9.59 -7.50
CA VAL A 50 -0.86 -8.75 -6.34
C VAL A 50 -0.11 -9.21 -5.09
N VAL A 51 0.49 -8.26 -4.36
CA VAL A 51 0.94 -8.42 -2.99
C VAL A 51 0.20 -7.42 -2.10
N GLY A 52 -0.88 -7.89 -1.51
CA GLY A 52 -1.65 -7.11 -0.54
C GLY A 52 -1.05 -7.15 0.87
N PHE A 53 -1.42 -6.21 1.73
CA PHE A 53 -1.07 -6.27 3.16
C PHE A 53 -1.98 -5.36 3.97
N HIS A 54 -2.06 -5.57 5.28
CA HIS A 54 -2.75 -4.65 6.18
C HIS A 54 -1.75 -3.80 6.96
N ALA A 55 -1.92 -2.49 6.92
CA ALA A 55 -1.04 -1.56 7.60
C ALA A 55 -1.78 -0.59 8.52
N THR A 56 -1.15 -0.26 9.65
CA THR A 56 -1.64 0.70 10.64
C THR A 56 -0.54 1.65 11.09
N ASP A 57 -0.94 2.83 11.57
CA ASP A 57 -0.04 3.78 12.22
C ASP A 57 0.25 3.41 13.68
N THR A 58 0.99 4.27 14.37
CA THR A 58 1.39 4.09 15.78
C THR A 58 0.21 4.10 16.75
N GLU A 59 -0.95 4.59 16.31
CA GLU A 59 -2.20 4.64 17.07
C GLU A 59 -3.17 3.50 16.64
N ASN A 60 -2.68 2.50 15.91
CA ASN A 60 -3.47 1.39 15.34
C ASN A 60 -4.58 1.82 14.36
N ARG A 61 -4.47 3.01 13.76
CA ARG A 61 -5.42 3.45 12.73
C ARG A 61 -4.98 2.90 11.36
N PRO A 62 -5.92 2.41 10.53
CA PRO A 62 -5.58 1.92 9.19
C PRO A 62 -4.91 3.00 8.34
N ILE A 63 -3.84 2.64 7.65
CA ILE A 63 -3.16 3.51 6.67
C ILE A 63 -3.71 3.19 5.28
N TYR A 64 -4.26 4.20 4.61
CA TYR A 64 -5.00 4.05 3.34
C TYR A 64 -4.16 4.25 2.09
N HIS A 65 -2.95 4.79 2.23
CA HIS A 65 -2.07 5.15 1.12
C HIS A 65 -0.84 4.25 1.13
N THR A 66 -0.76 3.32 0.19
CA THR A 66 0.39 2.42 0.03
C THR A 66 1.68 3.19 -0.27
N ASN A 67 1.58 4.28 -1.03
CA ASN A 67 2.73 5.10 -1.41
C ASN A 67 3.38 5.89 -0.25
N VAL A 68 2.71 6.05 0.90
CA VAL A 68 3.36 6.62 2.10
C VAL A 68 4.14 5.56 2.88
N LEU A 69 3.78 4.29 2.70
CA LEU A 69 4.43 3.15 3.35
C LEU A 69 5.57 2.58 2.53
N MET A 70 5.49 2.69 1.20
CA MET A 70 6.48 2.11 0.32
C MET A 70 6.66 2.86 -0.99
N ALA A 71 7.87 2.76 -1.52
CA ALA A 71 8.23 3.22 -2.85
C ALA A 71 9.14 2.18 -3.52
N ILE A 72 8.90 1.93 -4.82
CA ILE A 72 9.70 1.01 -5.63
C ILE A 72 10.51 1.81 -6.64
N ALA A 73 11.81 1.57 -6.68
CA ALA A 73 12.72 2.04 -7.72
C ALA A 73 13.39 0.84 -8.40
N ASP A 74 14.26 1.09 -9.37
CA ASP A 74 14.89 0.04 -10.18
C ASP A 74 15.66 -0.98 -9.31
N ARG A 75 16.51 -0.49 -8.40
CA ARG A 75 17.41 -1.33 -7.57
C ARG A 75 17.10 -1.33 -6.08
N TYR A 76 16.16 -0.50 -5.64
CA TYR A 76 15.83 -0.37 -4.22
C TYR A 76 14.33 -0.29 -4.00
N ALA A 77 13.91 -0.77 -2.84
CA ALA A 77 12.56 -0.65 -2.34
C ALA A 77 12.61 -0.01 -0.96
N VAL A 78 11.98 1.15 -0.80
CA VAL A 78 11.79 1.77 0.52
C VAL A 78 10.48 1.26 1.07
N VAL A 79 10.47 0.74 2.31
CA VAL A 79 9.26 0.15 2.90
C VAL A 79 9.24 0.30 4.42
N CYS A 80 8.08 0.60 4.98
CA CYS A 80 7.84 0.56 6.42
C CYS A 80 7.20 -0.78 6.82
N LEU A 81 8.02 -1.78 7.16
CA LEU A 81 7.52 -3.10 7.59
C LEU A 81 6.91 -3.06 8.99
N GLU A 82 7.33 -2.11 9.83
CA GLU A 82 6.75 -1.88 11.17
C GLU A 82 5.26 -1.50 11.12
N ALA A 83 4.79 -0.96 10.00
CA ALA A 83 3.38 -0.60 9.82
C ALA A 83 2.49 -1.82 9.57
N LEU A 84 3.05 -2.97 9.16
CA LEU A 84 2.27 -4.15 8.83
C LEU A 84 1.85 -4.90 10.10
N ARG A 85 0.56 -5.24 10.20
CA ARG A 85 0.02 -5.90 11.41
C ARG A 85 0.34 -7.38 11.49
N GLU A 86 0.29 -8.07 10.35
CA GLU A 86 0.45 -9.51 10.28
C GLU A 86 1.91 -9.88 9.98
N HIS A 87 2.52 -10.73 10.81
CA HIS A 87 3.86 -11.24 10.52
C HIS A 87 3.95 -11.95 9.16
N ALA A 88 2.87 -12.61 8.75
CA ALA A 88 2.77 -13.24 7.44
C ALA A 88 2.87 -12.22 6.29
N ASP A 89 2.25 -11.03 6.44
CA ASP A 89 2.35 -9.95 5.46
C ASP A 89 3.78 -9.42 5.38
N VAL A 90 4.45 -9.25 6.53
CA VAL A 90 5.87 -8.82 6.58
C VAL A 90 6.77 -9.80 5.83
N THR A 91 6.66 -11.10 6.14
CA THR A 91 7.46 -12.13 5.48
C THR A 91 7.18 -12.16 3.98
N ARG A 92 5.90 -12.12 3.57
CA ARG A 92 5.53 -12.16 2.16
C ARG A 92 6.06 -10.95 1.39
N LEU A 93 5.88 -9.74 1.94
CA LEU A 93 6.30 -8.51 1.30
C LEU A 93 7.82 -8.46 1.16
N ARG A 94 8.56 -8.73 2.24
CA ARG A 94 10.03 -8.78 2.21
C ARG A 94 10.54 -9.78 1.19
N SER A 95 10.08 -11.04 1.28
CA SER A 95 10.51 -12.10 0.35
C SER A 95 10.23 -11.73 -1.11
N ARG A 96 9.11 -11.05 -1.40
CA ARG A 96 8.81 -10.62 -2.77
C ARG A 96 9.77 -9.53 -3.23
N LEU A 97 10.07 -8.54 -2.39
CA LEU A 97 10.98 -7.44 -2.74
C LEU A 97 12.41 -7.96 -2.98
N GLU A 98 12.87 -8.88 -2.14
CA GLU A 98 14.17 -9.53 -2.28
C GLU A 98 14.24 -10.40 -3.53
N ALA A 99 13.16 -11.14 -3.86
CA ALA A 99 13.06 -11.92 -5.09
C ALA A 99 13.03 -11.07 -6.38
N SER A 100 12.76 -9.77 -6.26
CA SER A 100 12.84 -8.80 -7.35
C SER A 100 14.24 -8.17 -7.48
N ASP A 101 15.28 -8.78 -6.88
CA ASP A 101 16.66 -8.28 -6.83
C ASP A 101 16.77 -6.83 -6.29
N LYS A 102 15.80 -6.39 -5.48
CA LYS A 102 15.80 -5.04 -4.91
C LYS A 102 16.44 -5.06 -3.53
N ARG A 103 17.31 -4.09 -3.28
CA ARG A 103 17.77 -3.80 -1.91
C ARG A 103 16.64 -3.19 -1.11
N VAL A 104 16.17 -3.90 -0.09
CA VAL A 104 15.15 -3.40 0.84
C VAL A 104 15.77 -2.38 1.79
N ILE A 105 15.19 -1.17 1.81
CA ILE A 105 15.53 -0.09 2.72
C ILE A 105 14.35 0.08 3.66
N GLU A 106 14.55 -0.33 4.91
CA GLU A 106 13.51 -0.25 5.92
C GLU A 106 13.48 1.14 6.55
N ILE A 107 12.29 1.72 6.62
CA ILE A 107 12.03 2.98 7.32
C ILE A 107 11.07 2.74 8.49
N THR A 108 11.21 3.55 9.54
CA THR A 108 10.37 3.45 10.73
C THR A 108 9.04 4.17 10.54
N GLN A 109 8.04 3.85 11.37
CA GLN A 109 6.78 4.59 11.34
C GLN A 109 6.96 6.09 11.66
N GLY A 110 7.95 6.44 12.49
CA GLY A 110 8.29 7.84 12.76
C GLY A 110 8.81 8.57 11.53
N GLN A 111 9.60 7.90 10.68
CA GLN A 111 10.03 8.45 9.40
C GLN A 111 8.86 8.61 8.43
N VAL A 112 7.95 7.63 8.36
CA VAL A 112 6.71 7.74 7.58
C VAL A 112 5.88 8.95 8.02
N GLN A 113 5.72 9.18 9.33
CA GLN A 113 4.98 10.34 9.85
C GLN A 113 5.64 11.68 9.51
N GLN A 114 6.96 11.76 9.47
CA GLN A 114 7.65 12.99 9.07
C GLN A 114 7.40 13.31 7.58
N PHE A 115 7.38 12.29 6.71
CA PHE A 115 7.06 12.46 5.29
C PHE A 115 5.57 12.71 5.05
N ALA A 116 4.67 11.95 5.67
CA ALA A 116 3.22 12.10 5.51
C ALA A 116 2.68 13.37 6.21
N GLY A 117 3.30 13.78 7.31
CA GLY A 117 3.00 15.00 8.06
C GLY A 117 3.20 16.26 7.22
N GLU A 118 4.18 16.29 6.32
CA GLU A 118 4.33 17.39 5.35
C GLU A 118 3.17 17.44 4.34
N TYR A 119 2.65 16.29 3.89
CA TYR A 119 1.47 16.26 3.01
C TYR A 119 0.16 16.58 3.75
N ALA A 120 0.05 16.26 5.04
CA ALA A 120 -1.13 16.53 5.86
C ALA A 120 -1.16 17.95 6.49
N ALA A 121 0.01 18.57 6.71
CA ALA A 121 0.13 19.91 7.31
C ALA A 121 -0.36 21.05 6.41
N GLY A 122 -0.77 20.78 5.16
CA GLY A 122 -1.51 21.71 4.31
C GLY A 122 -2.99 21.85 4.65
N MET A 123 -3.51 21.08 5.63
CA MET A 123 -4.93 21.07 5.99
C MET A 123 -5.13 21.13 7.52
N GLY A 124 -4.40 22.04 8.17
CA GLY A 124 -4.83 22.55 9.48
C GLY A 124 -5.97 23.56 9.31
N PRO A 125 -6.91 23.68 10.26
CA PRO A 125 -7.97 24.67 10.15
C PRO A 125 -7.34 26.06 10.08
N CYS A 126 -7.65 26.81 9.02
CA CYS A 126 -7.37 28.24 8.98
C CYS A 126 -7.92 28.86 10.27
N ARG A 127 -7.03 29.46 11.06
CA ARG A 127 -7.41 30.46 12.06
C ARG A 127 -7.93 31.71 11.37
#